data_AF-A0AA86PMD0-F1
#
_entry.id   AF-A0AA86PMD0-F1
#
_cell.length_a   1.000
_cell.length_b   1.000
_cell.length_c   1.000
_cell.angle_alpha   90.00
_cell.angle_beta   90.00
_cell.angle_gamma   90.00
#
_symmetry.space_group_name_H-M   'P 1'
#
loop_
_entity.id
_entity.type
_entity.pdbx_description
1 polymer ?
#
loop_
_entity_poly.entity_id
_entity_poly.type
_entity_poly.pdbx_seq_one_letter_code
_entity_poly.pdbx_strand_id
1 'polypeptide(L)'
;MPVSKLEYNHTLQVIKKQMCSQLGFQENQIDYLQISALLENNIFDWDIVSQQLSVSKHYVKRWIRETYQRQNSIKMSNNDHNLLQTITQHLMNKGVDLGSKAVQIYIKNQLSQQYHWQVFYQHFSNAKRFAKKQMITNDQFLKSQIKQLLTYIEK
;
A
#
# COMPACT_ATOMS: atom_id res chain seq x y z
N MET A 1 17.83 -3.62 24.82
CA MET A 1 17.23 -2.32 25.21
C MET A 1 15.82 -2.26 24.65
N PRO A 2 14.81 -1.86 25.43
CA PRO A 2 13.45 -1.70 24.90
C PRO A 2 13.49 -0.54 23.90
N VAL A 3 13.07 -0.81 22.66
CA VAL A 3 13.05 0.23 21.62
C VAL A 3 11.98 1.23 22.02
N SER A 4 12.38 2.43 22.44
CA SER A 4 11.43 3.50 22.73
C SER A 4 10.58 3.72 21.48
N LYS A 5 9.27 3.63 21.64
CA LYS A 5 8.33 3.87 20.55
C LYS A 5 8.42 5.37 20.26
N LEU A 6 8.94 5.74 19.08
CA LEU A 6 8.99 7.13 18.65
C LEU A 6 7.57 7.73 18.73
N GLU A 7 7.40 8.77 19.55
CA GLU A 7 6.14 9.47 19.71
C GLU A 7 5.81 10.26 18.44
N TYR A 8 4.58 10.13 17.94
CA TYR A 8 4.26 10.59 16.60
C TYR A 8 4.40 12.10 16.41
N ASN A 9 3.76 12.89 17.29
CA ASN A 9 3.77 14.34 17.18
C ASN A 9 5.17 14.91 17.41
N HIS A 10 5.90 14.39 18.40
CA HIS A 10 7.25 14.83 18.71
C HIS A 10 8.22 14.54 17.55
N THR A 11 8.19 13.31 17.03
CA THR A 11 9.03 12.89 15.90
C THR A 11 8.76 13.73 14.66
N LEU A 12 7.48 13.99 14.36
CA LEU A 12 7.09 14.83 13.22
C LEU A 12 7.56 16.28 13.38
N GLN A 13 7.41 16.86 14.58
CA GLN A 13 7.88 18.22 14.85
C GLN A 13 9.39 18.36 14.66
N VAL A 14 10.17 17.38 15.14
CA VAL A 14 11.63 17.37 14.97
C VAL A 14 12.00 17.34 13.47
N ILE A 15 11.37 16.45 12.69
CA ILE A 15 11.60 16.37 11.24
C ILE A 15 11.23 17.69 10.56
N LYS A 16 10.05 18.25 10.85
CA LYS A 16 9.57 19.49 10.25
C LYS A 16 10.48 20.67 10.56
N LYS A 17 10.89 20.84 11.82
CA LYS A 17 11.84 21.88 12.22
C LYS A 17 13.15 21.77 11.45
N GLN A 18 13.66 20.55 11.28
CA GLN A 18 14.87 20.32 10.51
C GLN A 18 14.70 20.60 9.01
N MET A 19 13.53 20.31 8.45
CA MET A 19 13.21 20.67 7.07
C MET A 19 13.15 22.20 6.88
N CYS A 20 12.56 22.92 7.84
CA CYS A 20 12.54 24.38 7.81
C CYS A 20 13.97 24.96 7.88
N SER A 21 14.81 24.42 8.75
CA SER A 21 16.18 24.92 8.94
C SER A 21 17.12 24.61 7.78
N GLN A 22 17.03 23.41 7.19
CA GLN A 22 17.96 22.96 6.14
C GLN A 22 17.51 23.27 4.72
N LEU A 23 16.20 23.19 4.47
CA LEU A 23 15.63 23.26 3.13
C LEU A 23 14.78 24.51 2.93
N GLY A 24 14.63 25.36 3.95
CA GLY A 24 13.88 26.62 3.87
C GLY A 24 12.37 26.45 3.72
N PHE A 25 11.83 25.26 4.02
CA PHE A 25 10.39 25.04 4.00
C PHE A 25 9.68 25.85 5.10
N GLN A 26 8.44 26.26 4.85
CA GLN A 26 7.55 26.75 5.89
C GLN A 26 6.83 25.57 6.55
N GLU A 27 6.80 25.51 7.88
CA GLU A 27 6.30 24.35 8.65
C GLU A 27 4.86 23.92 8.29
N ASN A 28 4.03 24.93 8.01
CA ASN A 28 2.63 24.86 7.59
C ASN A 28 2.44 24.43 6.12
N GLN A 29 3.50 24.46 5.31
CA GLN A 29 3.50 23.97 3.93
C GLN A 29 4.07 22.55 3.80
N ILE A 30 4.62 22.00 4.89
CA ILE A 30 5.21 20.65 4.88
C ILE A 30 4.11 19.59 4.84
N ASP A 31 3.95 18.98 3.68
CA ASP A 31 3.03 17.86 3.45
C ASP A 31 3.74 16.49 3.57
N TYR A 32 2.92 15.43 3.51
CA TYR A 32 3.43 14.06 3.65
C TYR A 32 4.25 13.59 2.43
N LEU A 33 4.00 14.15 1.24
CA LEU A 33 4.71 13.81 0.01
C LEU A 33 6.14 14.34 0.08
N GLN A 34 6.31 15.56 0.57
CA GLN A 34 7.61 16.19 0.79
C GLN A 34 8.44 15.38 1.78
N ILE A 35 7.90 15.03 2.95
CA ILE A 35 8.60 14.19 3.95
C ILE A 35 8.96 12.83 3.35
N SER A 36 8.06 12.23 2.56
CA SER A 36 8.31 10.94 1.91
C SER A 36 9.43 11.03 0.87
N ALA A 37 9.50 12.12 0.09
CA ALA A 37 10.54 12.36 -0.90
C ALA A 37 11.94 12.48 -0.27
N LEU A 38 12.05 12.96 0.97
CA LEU A 38 13.33 13.02 1.69
C LEU A 38 13.93 11.64 1.98
N LEU A 39 13.12 10.58 1.99
CA LEU A 39 13.63 9.22 2.18
C LEU A 39 14.41 8.71 0.96
N GLU A 40 14.10 9.23 -0.22
CA GLU A 40 14.69 8.84 -1.49
C GLU A 40 15.88 9.75 -1.86
N ASN A 41 15.86 10.99 -1.37
CA ASN A 41 16.90 11.99 -1.64
C ASN A 41 17.90 12.12 -0.48
N ASN A 42 19.20 12.07 -0.78
CA ASN A 42 20.28 12.25 0.22
C ASN A 42 20.51 13.71 0.63
N ILE A 43 19.59 14.62 0.30
CA ILE A 43 19.72 16.06 0.53
C ILE A 43 19.40 16.43 2.00
N PHE A 44 18.70 15.55 2.73
CA PHE A 44 18.29 15.79 4.11
C PHE A 44 19.23 15.13 5.11
N ASP A 45 19.70 15.90 6.09
CA ASP A 45 20.59 15.40 7.13
C ASP A 45 19.80 14.68 8.23
N TRP A 46 19.62 13.40 8.00
CA TRP A 46 18.99 12.51 8.95
C TRP A 46 19.80 12.28 10.23
N ASP A 47 21.10 12.60 10.25
CA ASP A 47 21.95 12.35 11.41
C ASP A 47 21.61 13.32 12.54
N ILE A 48 21.34 14.60 12.22
CA ILE A 48 20.85 15.60 13.17
C ILE A 48 19.49 15.19 13.77
N VAL A 49 18.56 14.74 12.93
CA VAL A 49 17.23 14.26 13.38
C VAL A 49 17.38 13.07 14.33
N SER A 50 18.27 12.14 14.00
CA SER A 50 18.51 10.93 14.79
C SER A 50 19.10 11.25 16.17
N GLN A 51 20.00 12.23 16.25
CA GLN A 51 20.57 12.72 17.50
C GLN A 51 19.51 13.37 18.39
N GLN A 52 18.67 14.24 17.84
CA GLN A 52 17.59 14.90 18.60
C GLN A 52 16.58 13.90 19.17
N LEU A 53 16.32 12.81 18.43
CA LEU A 53 15.41 11.75 18.85
C LEU A 53 16.09 10.62 19.65
N SER A 54 17.41 10.70 19.87
CA SER A 54 18.20 9.67 20.57
C SER A 54 17.99 8.25 20.02
N VAL A 55 17.89 8.12 18.69
CA VAL A 55 17.70 6.84 17.99
C VAL A 55 18.59 6.78 16.75
N SER A 56 18.71 5.62 16.11
CA SER A 56 19.47 5.52 14.86
C SER A 56 18.72 6.15 13.68
N LYS A 57 19.45 6.72 12.73
CA LYS A 57 18.94 7.19 11.44
C LYS A 57 18.10 6.13 10.71
N HIS A 58 18.51 4.86 10.79
CA HIS A 58 17.74 3.75 10.22
C HIS A 58 16.37 3.63 10.89
N TYR A 59 16.30 3.77 12.21
CA TYR A 59 15.05 3.68 12.96
C TYR A 59 14.11 4.85 12.63
N VAL A 60 14.61 6.07 12.49
CA VAL A 60 13.82 7.23 12.03
C VAL A 60 13.26 6.99 10.62
N LYS A 61 14.10 6.59 9.67
CA LYS A 61 13.65 6.30 8.29
C LYS A 61 12.60 5.20 8.25
N ARG A 62 12.79 4.14 9.05
CA ARG A 62 11.81 3.06 9.20
C ARG A 62 10.50 3.58 9.79
N TRP A 63 10.56 4.42 10.82
CA TRP A 63 9.38 5.03 11.42
C TRP A 63 8.59 5.88 10.42
N ILE A 64 9.25 6.64 9.54
CA ILE A 64 8.56 7.40 8.49
C ILE A 64 7.84 6.45 7.53
N ARG A 65 8.52 5.39 7.05
CA ARG A 65 7.93 4.40 6.14
C ARG A 65 6.77 3.62 6.74
N GLU A 66 6.87 3.30 8.02
CA GLU A 66 5.93 2.38 8.67
C GLU A 66 4.84 3.08 9.47
N THR A 67 5.11 4.22 10.08
CA THR A 67 4.14 4.86 10.99
C THR A 67 3.59 6.11 10.33
N TYR A 68 4.45 7.01 9.88
CA TYR A 68 4.03 8.27 9.27
C TYR A 68 3.30 8.06 7.94
N GLN A 69 3.87 7.27 7.02
CA GLN A 69 3.23 6.97 5.74
C GLN A 69 1.94 6.17 5.90
N ARG A 70 1.80 5.32 6.92
CA ARG A 70 0.53 4.61 7.19
C ARG A 70 -0.57 5.55 7.65
N GLN A 71 -0.27 6.50 8.53
CA GLN A 71 -1.29 7.43 9.03
C GLN A 71 -1.73 8.45 7.98
N ASN A 72 -0.81 8.83 7.08
CA ASN A 72 -1.08 9.82 6.03
C ASN A 72 -1.36 9.20 4.66
N SER A 73 -1.40 7.86 4.55
CA SER A 73 -1.69 7.23 3.27
C SER A 73 -3.11 7.56 2.84
N ILE A 74 -3.26 8.07 1.63
CA ILE A 74 -4.56 8.36 1.04
C ILE A 74 -5.39 7.07 1.03
N LYS A 75 -6.61 7.14 1.56
CA LYS A 75 -7.58 6.04 1.45
C LYS A 75 -7.91 5.80 -0.02
N MET A 76 -7.94 4.54 -0.43
CA MET A 76 -8.31 4.20 -1.81
C MET A 76 -9.73 4.66 -2.11
N SER A 77 -9.91 5.37 -3.22
CA SER A 77 -11.24 5.79 -3.68
C SER A 77 -12.11 4.58 -4.04
N ASN A 78 -13.44 4.72 -3.96
CA ASN A 78 -14.35 3.65 -4.37
C ASN A 78 -14.18 3.26 -5.85
N ASN A 79 -13.88 4.24 -6.71
CA ASN A 79 -13.64 4.00 -8.13
C ASN A 79 -12.38 3.15 -8.35
N ASP A 80 -11.27 3.49 -7.68
CA ASP A 80 -10.04 2.69 -7.74
C ASP A 80 -10.22 1.33 -7.09
N HIS A 81 -11.06 1.21 -6.06
CA HIS A 81 -11.39 -0.07 -5.46
C HIS A 81 -12.08 -1.00 -6.46
N ASN A 82 -13.09 -0.49 -7.16
CA ASN A 82 -13.80 -1.25 -8.20
C ASN A 82 -12.87 -1.61 -9.36
N LEU A 83 -12.07 -0.64 -9.84
CA LEU A 83 -11.08 -0.86 -10.89
C LEU A 83 -10.07 -1.94 -10.51
N LEU A 84 -9.55 -1.89 -9.28
CA LEU A 84 -8.63 -2.87 -8.74
C LEU A 84 -9.25 -4.27 -8.71
N GLN A 85 -10.53 -4.39 -8.31
CA GLN A 85 -11.25 -5.66 -8.34
C GLN A 85 -11.38 -6.20 -9.76
N THR A 86 -11.83 -5.37 -10.70
CA THR A 86 -12.02 -5.76 -12.11
C THR A 86 -10.71 -6.21 -12.76
N ILE A 87 -9.63 -5.43 -12.60
CA ILE A 87 -8.31 -5.78 -13.17
C ILE A 87 -7.79 -7.08 -12.55
N THR A 88 -7.89 -7.22 -11.22
CA THR A 88 -7.44 -8.42 -10.50
C THR A 88 -8.17 -9.66 -10.98
N GLN A 89 -9.50 -9.57 -11.11
CA GLN A 89 -10.34 -10.67 -11.58
C GLN A 89 -10.02 -11.05 -13.03
N HIS A 90 -9.87 -10.06 -13.92
CA HIS A 90 -9.50 -10.29 -15.31
C HIS A 90 -8.16 -11.00 -15.46
N LEU A 91 -7.14 -10.55 -14.73
CA LEU A 91 -5.81 -11.16 -14.76
C LEU A 91 -5.82 -12.58 -14.19
N MET A 92 -6.60 -12.83 -13.13
CA MET A 92 -6.77 -14.18 -12.58
C MET A 92 -7.47 -15.11 -13.57
N ASN A 93 -8.52 -14.66 -14.25
CA ASN A 93 -9.22 -15.46 -15.26
C ASN A 93 -8.31 -15.82 -16.44
N LYS A 94 -7.30 -14.98 -16.72
CA LYS A 94 -6.26 -15.26 -17.72
C LYS A 94 -5.10 -16.13 -17.20
N GLY A 95 -5.15 -16.59 -15.96
CA GLY A 95 -4.10 -17.41 -15.36
C GLY A 95 -2.80 -16.65 -15.07
N VAL A 96 -2.83 -15.32 -15.00
CA VAL A 96 -1.63 -14.50 -14.72
C VAL A 96 -1.23 -14.63 -13.25
N ASP A 97 0.07 -14.82 -12.99
CA ASP A 97 0.59 -14.85 -11.63
C ASP A 97 0.60 -13.45 -10.99
N LEU A 98 -0.40 -13.22 -10.14
CA LEU A 98 -0.53 -12.02 -9.31
C LEU A 98 0.55 -11.88 -8.21
N GLY A 99 1.37 -12.92 -7.97
CA GLY A 99 2.51 -12.87 -7.07
C GLY A 99 3.68 -12.04 -7.60
N SER A 100 3.77 -11.88 -8.92
CA SER A 100 4.85 -11.13 -9.56
C SER A 100 4.83 -9.64 -9.21
N LYS A 101 5.98 -9.10 -8.80
CA LYS A 101 6.16 -7.67 -8.50
C LYS A 101 5.88 -6.79 -9.71
N ALA A 102 6.24 -7.26 -10.91
CA ALA A 102 5.97 -6.52 -12.15
C ALA A 102 4.47 -6.34 -12.40
N VAL A 103 3.68 -7.39 -12.14
CA VAL A 103 2.22 -7.35 -12.25
C VAL A 103 1.62 -6.41 -11.21
N GLN A 104 2.11 -6.46 -9.97
CA GLN A 104 1.65 -5.57 -8.90
C GLN A 104 1.94 -4.09 -9.21
N ILE A 105 3.12 -3.78 -9.76
CA ILE A 105 3.48 -2.44 -10.23
C ILE A 105 2.55 -2.02 -11.38
N TYR A 106 2.33 -2.89 -12.35
CA TYR A 106 1.42 -2.63 -13.47
C TYR A 106 0.03 -2.25 -12.97
N ILE A 107 -0.58 -3.06 -12.10
CA ILE A 107 -1.93 -2.82 -11.55
C ILE A 107 -1.95 -1.50 -10.78
N LYS A 108 -0.95 -1.26 -9.92
CA LYS A 108 -0.87 -0.04 -9.12
C LYS A 108 -0.81 1.21 -10.01
N ASN A 109 -0.08 1.14 -11.13
CA ASN A 109 0.06 2.24 -12.09
C ASN A 109 -1.22 2.51 -12.90
N GLN A 110 -2.21 1.61 -12.89
CA GLN A 110 -3.51 1.85 -13.52
C GLN A 110 -4.47 2.64 -12.62
N LEU A 111 -4.15 2.83 -11.35
CA LEU A 111 -5.02 3.53 -10.40
C LEU A 111 -4.92 5.06 -10.60
N SER A 112 -5.98 5.77 -10.26
CA SER A 112 -6.08 7.22 -10.47
C SER A 112 -5.08 8.04 -9.65
N GLN A 113 -4.49 7.44 -8.61
CA GLN A 113 -3.56 8.10 -7.70
C GLN A 113 -2.38 7.20 -7.36
N GLN A 114 -1.26 7.82 -7.00
CA GLN A 114 -0.06 7.15 -6.52
C GLN A 114 -0.22 6.73 -5.05
N TYR A 115 -0.99 5.67 -4.82
CA TYR A 115 -1.21 5.14 -3.47
C TYR A 115 0.08 4.63 -2.83
N HIS A 116 0.18 4.75 -1.51
CA HIS A 116 1.23 4.05 -0.77
C HIS A 116 1.11 2.53 -0.96
N TRP A 117 2.23 1.83 -1.04
CA TRP A 117 2.26 0.38 -1.29
C TRP A 117 1.44 -0.41 -0.28
N GLN A 118 1.42 0.03 0.97
CA GLN A 118 0.64 -0.66 2.00
C GLN A 118 -0.87 -0.57 1.78
N VAL A 119 -1.39 0.60 1.39
CA VAL A 119 -2.81 0.78 1.05
C VAL A 119 -3.14 -0.08 -0.16
N PHE A 120 -2.31 0.00 -1.20
CA PHE A 120 -2.44 -0.86 -2.36
C PHE A 120 -2.49 -2.34 -1.97
N TYR A 121 -1.54 -2.83 -1.18
CA TYR A 121 -1.47 -4.24 -0.81
C TYR A 121 -2.67 -4.72 0.02
N GLN A 122 -3.19 -3.87 0.90
CA GLN A 122 -4.38 -4.18 1.66
C GLN A 122 -5.59 -4.40 0.73
N HIS A 123 -5.84 -3.45 -0.17
CA HIS A 123 -6.97 -3.56 -1.11
C HIS A 123 -6.75 -4.65 -2.16
N PHE A 124 -5.53 -4.82 -2.65
CA PHE A 124 -5.18 -5.85 -3.63
C PHE A 124 -5.34 -7.26 -3.05
N SER A 125 -4.93 -7.48 -1.80
CA SER A 125 -5.12 -8.75 -1.11
C SER A 125 -6.60 -9.09 -0.95
N ASN A 126 -7.43 -8.09 -0.64
CA ASN A 126 -8.88 -8.25 -0.54
C ASN A 126 -9.50 -8.57 -1.90
N ALA A 127 -9.13 -7.84 -2.95
CA ALA A 127 -9.57 -8.09 -4.33
C ALA A 127 -9.21 -9.51 -4.79
N LYS A 128 -7.98 -9.96 -4.53
CA LYS A 128 -7.51 -11.32 -4.85
C LYS A 128 -8.33 -12.39 -4.11
N ARG A 129 -8.60 -12.20 -2.83
CA ARG A 129 -9.44 -13.12 -2.04
C ARG A 129 -10.87 -13.17 -2.58
N PHE A 130 -11.43 -12.02 -2.94
CA PHE A 130 -12.78 -11.91 -3.49
C PHE A 130 -12.90 -12.61 -4.85
N ALA A 131 -11.97 -12.34 -5.78
CA ALA A 131 -11.93 -13.00 -7.08
C ALA A 131 -11.79 -14.53 -6.95
N LYS A 132 -10.92 -15.02 -6.04
CA LYS A 132 -10.80 -16.46 -5.76
C LYS A 132 -12.12 -17.07 -5.31
N LYS A 133 -12.84 -16.42 -4.40
CA LYS A 133 -14.14 -16.92 -3.92
C LYS A 133 -15.15 -17.03 -5.07
N GLN A 134 -15.23 -16.02 -5.93
CA GLN A 134 -16.15 -16.05 -7.07
C GLN A 134 -15.84 -17.19 -8.06
N MET A 135 -14.56 -17.45 -8.35
CA MET A 135 -14.17 -18.56 -9.22
C MET A 135 -14.60 -19.92 -8.62
N ILE A 136 -14.40 -20.12 -7.32
CA ILE A 136 -14.82 -21.35 -6.63
C ILE A 136 -16.35 -21.52 -6.69
N THR A 137 -17.10 -20.45 -6.45
CA THR A 137 -18.58 -20.49 -6.52
C THR A 137 -19.06 -20.81 -7.93
N ASN A 138 -18.46 -20.22 -8.97
CA ASN A 138 -18.80 -20.50 -10.36
C ASN A 138 -18.47 -21.95 -10.74
N ASP A 139 -17.32 -22.47 -10.32
CA ASP A 139 -16.95 -23.88 -10.56
C ASP A 139 -17.92 -24.85 -9.89
N GLN A 140 -18.35 -24.56 -8.65
CA GLN A 140 -19.35 -25.37 -7.95
C GLN A 140 -20.71 -25.35 -8.66
N PHE A 141 -21.12 -24.17 -9.14
CA PHE A 141 -22.34 -24.03 -9.92
C PHE A 141 -22.29 -24.81 -11.23
N LEU A 142 -21.21 -24.68 -12.00
CA LEU A 142 -21.02 -25.42 -13.26
C LEU A 142 -21.03 -26.94 -13.04
N LYS A 143 -20.35 -27.43 -12.00
CA LYS A 143 -20.39 -28.86 -11.63
C LYS A 143 -21.80 -29.34 -11.30
N SER A 144 -22.59 -28.51 -10.61
CA SER A 144 -23.99 -28.83 -10.30
C SER A 144 -24.84 -28.93 -11.57
N GLN A 145 -24.70 -27.98 -12.50
CA GLN A 145 -25.43 -28.01 -13.77
C GLN A 145 -25.05 -29.20 -14.65
N ILE A 146 -23.74 -29.51 -14.76
CA ILE A 146 -23.27 -30.69 -15.50
C ILE A 146 -23.85 -31.97 -14.90
N LYS A 147 -23.87 -32.11 -13.57
CA LYS A 147 -24.45 -33.27 -12.88
C LYS A 147 -25.94 -33.43 -13.18
N GLN A 148 -26.70 -32.33 -13.20
CA GLN A 148 -28.12 -32.33 -13.57
C GLN A 148 -28.36 -32.74 -15.03
N LEU A 149 -27.52 -32.26 -15.95
CA LEU A 149 -27.60 -32.64 -17.36
C LEU A 149 -27.27 -34.12 -17.57
N LEU A 150 -26.23 -34.63 -16.90
CA LEU A 150 -25.87 -36.05 -16.99
C LEU A 150 -26.98 -36.97 -16.46
N THR A 151 -27.62 -36.60 -15.34
CA THR A 151 -28.78 -37.36 -14.81
C THR A 151 -30.02 -37.33 -15.70
N TYR A 152 -30.12 -36.34 -16.60
CA TYR A 152 -31.20 -36.26 -17.58
C TYR A 152 -30.92 -37.11 -18.83
N ILE A 153 -29.64 -37.27 -19.22
CA ILE A 153 -29.23 -38.11 -20.36
C ILE A 153 -29.31 -39.61 -20.01
N GLU A 154 -29.14 -39.98 -18.73
CA GLU A 154 -29.21 -41.36 -18.25
C GLU A 154 -30.65 -41.89 -18.04
N LYS A 155 -31.69 -41.09 -18.32
CA LYS A 155 -33.11 -41.48 -18.26
C LYS A 155 -33.72 -41.59 -19.64
#